data_AF-A0A944KII8-F1
#
_entry.id   AF-A0A944KII8-F1
#
_cell.length_a   1.000
_cell.length_b   1.000
_cell.length_c   1.000
_cell.angle_alpha   90.00
_cell.angle_beta   90.00
_cell.angle_gamma   90.00
#
_symmetry.space_group_name_H-M   'P 1'
#
loop_
_entity.id
_entity.type
_entity.pdbx_description
1 polymer ?
#
loop_
_entity_poly.entity_id
_entity_poly.type
_entity_poly.pdbx_seq_one_letter_code
_entity_poly.pdbx_strand_id
1 'polypeptide(L)'
;MSSSSRLATTPPPTPSEPTPSHRRSASRQQSASLPWRYLGYVGYYVGAGLISGAVVHHPMDPTRYSVIAGAGVLVFLLATVLNDIILATEKPALSRMARVLGTSTMLSFGLGMLSGGMQHFADLPDRCAVLIPLGIVLSFVAYFLKEDKTPWRRIFGLMGLAVLVVTALTFAGLRHIAPTMAEVPGGGHSHGDAVTEKSDGEGHEGDQGSGTADPTSEPSPPTKDTHPSEEPGHEDGHNH
;
A
#
# COMPACT_ATOMS: atom_id res chain seq x y z
N MET A 1 42.48 -3.38 85.78
CA MET A 1 41.95 -4.27 84.71
C MET A 1 41.17 -3.41 83.73
N SER A 2 41.55 -3.36 82.45
CA SER A 2 40.66 -2.98 81.34
C SER A 2 41.38 -3.31 80.03
N SER A 3 40.72 -4.05 79.12
CA SER A 3 41.32 -4.51 77.86
C SER A 3 40.58 -3.92 76.67
N SER A 4 41.23 -3.03 75.92
CA SER A 4 40.63 -2.38 74.75
C SER A 4 40.77 -3.24 73.49
N SER A 5 39.81 -4.14 73.28
CA SER A 5 39.71 -4.91 72.04
C SER A 5 39.49 -4.01 70.82
N ARG A 6 40.40 -4.05 69.84
CA ARG A 6 40.21 -3.38 68.55
C ARG A 6 39.36 -4.28 67.65
N LEU A 7 38.24 -3.76 67.14
CA LEU A 7 37.51 -4.45 66.06
C LEU A 7 38.35 -4.44 64.78
N ALA A 8 38.45 -5.59 64.12
CA ALA A 8 39.01 -5.69 62.78
C ALA A 8 37.89 -5.48 61.75
N THR A 9 38.00 -4.44 60.92
CA THR A 9 37.11 -4.23 59.78
C THR A 9 37.61 -5.03 58.58
N THR A 10 36.83 -6.02 58.13
CA THR A 10 37.10 -6.74 56.88
C THR A 10 36.75 -5.87 55.66
N PRO A 11 37.56 -5.89 54.59
CA PRO A 11 37.22 -5.21 53.34
C PRO A 11 36.09 -5.95 52.60
N PRO A 12 35.28 -5.26 51.78
CA PRO A 12 34.25 -5.88 50.97
C PRO A 12 34.86 -6.75 49.83
N PRO A 13 34.17 -7.79 49.36
CA PRO A 13 34.65 -8.63 48.28
C PRO A 13 34.66 -7.89 46.93
N THR A 14 35.76 -8.01 46.20
CA THR A 14 35.92 -7.45 44.85
C THR A 14 34.93 -8.09 43.87
N PRO A 15 34.24 -7.32 43.00
CA PRO A 15 33.45 -7.89 41.91
C PRO A 15 34.33 -8.72 40.97
N SER A 16 33.98 -9.98 40.75
CA SER A 16 34.69 -10.86 39.82
C SER A 16 34.41 -10.44 38.37
N GLU A 17 35.44 -10.09 37.60
CA GLU A 17 35.29 -9.79 36.18
C GLU A 17 34.79 -11.01 35.38
N PRO A 18 33.82 -10.84 34.46
CA PRO A 18 33.31 -11.94 33.64
C PRO A 18 34.35 -12.38 32.59
N THR A 19 34.66 -13.68 32.58
CA THR A 19 35.73 -14.28 31.78
C THR A 19 35.59 -13.99 30.27
N PRO A 20 36.68 -13.66 29.53
CA PRO A 20 36.61 -13.23 28.13
C PRO A 20 35.93 -14.21 27.16
N SER A 21 35.88 -15.50 27.49
CA SER A 21 35.16 -16.53 26.73
C SER A 21 33.65 -16.24 26.61
N HIS A 22 33.01 -15.74 27.67
CA HIS A 22 31.57 -15.43 27.68
C HIS A 22 31.19 -14.25 26.77
N ARG A 23 32.09 -13.28 26.55
CA ARG A 23 31.85 -12.19 25.58
C ARG A 23 31.83 -12.69 24.14
N ARG A 24 32.67 -13.68 23.79
CA ARG A 24 32.79 -14.20 22.41
C ARG A 24 31.64 -15.14 22.00
N SER A 25 31.01 -15.85 22.93
CA SER A 25 29.82 -16.66 22.62
C SER A 25 28.59 -15.78 22.39
N ALA A 26 28.34 -14.82 23.29
CA ALA A 26 27.19 -13.91 23.20
C ALA A 26 27.19 -13.09 21.90
N SER A 27 28.32 -12.50 21.49
CA SER A 27 28.41 -11.73 20.25
C SER A 27 28.19 -12.57 19.00
N ARG A 28 28.60 -13.85 19.02
CA ARG A 28 28.43 -14.78 17.89
C ARG A 28 27.01 -15.32 17.76
N GLN A 29 26.24 -15.41 18.86
CA GLN A 29 24.80 -15.66 18.81
C GLN A 29 24.03 -14.43 18.33
N GLN A 30 24.43 -13.23 18.76
CA GLN A 30 23.82 -11.98 18.30
C GLN A 30 23.94 -11.78 16.78
N SER A 31 25.12 -12.02 16.19
CA SER A 31 25.32 -11.85 14.74
C SER A 31 24.51 -12.85 13.90
N ALA A 32 24.36 -14.11 14.35
CA ALA A 32 23.53 -15.11 13.68
C ALA A 32 22.03 -14.72 13.62
N SER A 33 21.54 -13.92 14.58
CA SER A 33 20.15 -13.45 14.60
C SER A 33 19.83 -12.35 13.58
N LEU A 34 20.82 -11.60 13.11
CA LEU A 34 20.61 -10.35 12.39
C LEU A 34 19.78 -10.46 11.09
N PRO A 35 20.10 -11.37 10.14
CA PRO A 35 19.32 -11.49 8.91
C PRO A 35 17.91 -12.06 9.16
N TRP A 36 17.76 -12.92 10.18
CA TRP A 36 16.47 -13.49 10.56
C TRP A 36 15.56 -12.43 11.20
N ARG A 37 16.12 -11.53 12.02
CA ARG A 37 15.41 -10.36 12.58
C ARG A 37 15.02 -9.35 11.51
N TYR A 38 15.89 -9.10 10.53
CA TYR A 38 15.55 -8.29 9.36
C TYR A 38 14.39 -8.91 8.56
N LEU A 39 14.45 -10.22 8.29
CA LEU A 39 13.39 -10.91 7.54
C LEU A 39 12.04 -10.92 8.27
N GLY A 40 12.04 -11.13 9.59
CA GLY A 40 10.83 -11.02 10.42
C GLY A 40 10.23 -9.61 10.38
N TYR A 41 11.08 -8.58 10.52
CA TYR A 41 10.65 -7.19 10.43
C TYR A 41 10.07 -6.85 9.05
N VAL A 42 10.79 -7.17 7.96
CA VAL A 42 10.31 -6.93 6.58
C VAL A 42 9.02 -7.69 6.29
N GLY A 43 8.94 -8.98 6.64
CA GLY A 43 7.73 -9.79 6.43
C GLY A 43 6.51 -9.23 7.17
N TYR A 44 6.70 -8.64 8.36
CA TYR A 44 5.64 -7.99 9.12
C TYR A 44 5.05 -6.78 8.37
N TYR A 45 5.91 -5.87 7.89
CA TYR A 45 5.45 -4.68 7.15
C TYR A 45 4.95 -5.01 5.74
N VAL A 46 5.55 -5.99 5.05
CA VAL A 46 5.07 -6.46 3.74
C VAL A 46 3.69 -7.13 3.88
N GLY A 47 3.52 -8.02 4.86
CA GLY A 47 2.23 -8.67 5.12
C GLY A 47 1.12 -7.66 5.47
N ALA A 48 1.39 -6.73 6.38
CA ALA A 48 0.45 -5.65 6.73
C ALA A 48 0.16 -4.72 5.53
N GLY A 49 1.17 -4.41 4.70
CA GLY A 49 1.02 -3.62 3.49
C GLY A 49 0.17 -4.30 2.42
N LEU A 50 0.36 -5.61 2.20
CA LEU A 50 -0.47 -6.41 1.27
C LEU A 50 -1.94 -6.46 1.72
N ILE A 51 -2.20 -6.65 3.02
CA ILE A 51 -3.56 -6.60 3.58
C ILE A 51 -4.18 -5.21 3.34
N SER A 52 -3.46 -4.14 3.68
CA SER A 52 -3.96 -2.77 3.52
C SER A 52 -4.22 -2.41 2.04
N GLY A 53 -3.28 -2.75 1.15
CA GLY A 53 -3.38 -2.50 -0.28
C GLY A 53 -4.50 -3.32 -0.93
N ALA A 54 -4.73 -4.55 -0.48
CA ALA A 54 -5.84 -5.36 -0.93
C ALA A 54 -7.19 -4.74 -0.59
N VAL A 55 -7.44 -4.36 0.68
CA VAL A 55 -8.77 -3.90 1.08
C VAL A 55 -9.16 -2.58 0.42
N VAL A 56 -8.23 -1.65 0.17
CA VAL A 56 -8.54 -0.40 -0.55
C VAL A 56 -8.87 -0.61 -2.04
N HIS A 57 -8.21 -1.57 -2.71
CA HIS A 57 -8.51 -1.91 -4.10
C HIS A 57 -9.61 -2.98 -4.26
N HIS A 58 -10.05 -3.64 -3.19
CA HIS A 58 -11.03 -4.73 -3.23
C HIS A 58 -12.29 -4.44 -4.08
N PRO A 59 -12.87 -3.22 -4.09
CA PRO A 59 -14.03 -2.94 -4.95
C PRO A 59 -13.71 -2.75 -6.45
N MET A 60 -12.44 -2.89 -6.89
CA MET A 60 -12.06 -2.92 -8.31
C MET A 60 -12.02 -4.36 -8.85
N ASP A 61 -11.44 -5.28 -8.08
CA ASP A 61 -11.32 -6.71 -8.41
C ASP A 61 -11.39 -7.54 -7.10
N PRO A 62 -12.61 -7.85 -6.61
CA PRO A 62 -12.80 -8.54 -5.34
C PRO A 62 -12.04 -9.86 -5.25
N THR A 63 -11.97 -10.60 -6.35
CA THR A 63 -11.31 -11.91 -6.42
C THR A 63 -9.80 -11.78 -6.26
N ARG A 64 -9.15 -10.97 -7.10
CA ARG A 64 -7.69 -10.77 -7.05
C ARG A 64 -7.24 -10.18 -5.72
N TYR A 65 -7.95 -9.16 -5.22
CA TYR A 65 -7.57 -8.52 -3.97
C TYR A 65 -7.91 -9.38 -2.74
N SER A 66 -8.93 -10.25 -2.78
CA SER A 66 -9.10 -11.29 -1.74
C SER A 66 -7.92 -12.25 -1.67
N VAL A 67 -7.37 -12.68 -2.82
CA VAL A 67 -6.15 -13.52 -2.87
C VAL A 67 -4.94 -12.77 -2.32
N ILE A 68 -4.76 -11.49 -2.67
CA ILE A 68 -3.66 -10.65 -2.15
C ILE A 68 -3.79 -10.44 -0.63
N ALA A 69 -5.02 -10.24 -0.12
CA ALA A 69 -5.27 -10.16 1.33
C ALA A 69 -4.91 -11.48 2.04
N GLY A 70 -5.33 -12.62 1.50
CA GLY A 70 -4.99 -13.95 2.05
C GLY A 70 -3.49 -14.22 2.07
N ALA A 71 -2.78 -13.89 0.99
CA ALA A 71 -1.32 -13.97 0.93
C ALA A 71 -0.65 -13.01 1.94
N GLY A 72 -1.16 -11.79 2.08
CA GLY A 72 -0.72 -10.82 3.09
C GLY A 72 -0.87 -11.35 4.52
N VAL A 73 -2.01 -11.93 4.86
CA VAL A 73 -2.26 -12.58 6.16
C VAL A 73 -1.28 -13.73 6.41
N LEU A 74 -1.04 -14.59 5.42
CA LEU A 74 -0.09 -15.70 5.56
C LEU A 74 1.34 -15.21 5.83
N VAL A 75 1.84 -14.25 5.03
CA VAL A 75 3.17 -13.64 5.22
C VAL A 75 3.29 -12.97 6.59
N PHE A 76 2.24 -12.24 7.00
CA PHE A 76 2.18 -11.55 8.29
C PHE A 76 2.21 -12.51 9.49
N LEU A 77 1.48 -13.63 9.43
CA LEU A 77 1.49 -14.66 10.47
C LEU A 77 2.84 -15.38 10.55
N LEU A 78 3.45 -15.73 9.41
CA LEU A 78 4.79 -16.34 9.37
C LEU A 78 5.85 -15.39 9.95
N ALA A 79 5.79 -14.11 9.60
CA ALA A 79 6.68 -13.08 10.15
C ALA A 79 6.49 -12.89 11.67
N THR A 80 5.25 -13.00 12.16
CA THR A 80 4.94 -12.92 13.60
C THR A 80 5.52 -14.12 14.36
N VAL A 81 5.34 -15.34 13.86
CA VAL A 81 5.95 -16.56 14.44
C VAL A 81 7.48 -16.45 14.46
N LEU A 82 8.07 -15.98 13.36
CA LEU A 82 9.51 -15.74 13.26
C LEU A 82 9.99 -14.72 14.31
N ASN A 83 9.37 -13.55 14.39
CA ASN A 83 9.82 -12.47 15.26
C ASN A 83 9.59 -12.74 16.75
N ASP A 84 8.46 -13.33 17.12
CA ASP A 84 8.01 -13.38 18.52
C ASP A 84 8.10 -14.78 19.17
N ILE A 85 8.34 -15.85 18.39
CA ILE A 85 8.55 -17.21 18.90
C ILE A 85 9.98 -17.71 18.66
N ILE A 86 10.58 -17.43 17.49
CA ILE A 86 11.92 -17.91 17.14
C ILE A 86 13.02 -16.91 17.60
N LEU A 87 12.73 -15.61 17.59
CA LEU A 87 13.70 -14.53 17.86
C LEU A 87 13.58 -13.89 19.25
N ALA A 88 12.47 -14.12 19.95
CA ALA A 88 12.17 -13.46 21.22
C ALA A 88 13.05 -13.98 22.37
N THR A 89 13.83 -13.08 22.99
CA THR A 89 14.69 -13.42 24.14
C THR A 89 13.88 -13.64 25.43
N GLU A 90 12.77 -12.93 25.59
CA GLU A 90 11.69 -13.25 26.53
C GLU A 90 10.40 -13.38 25.73
N LYS A 91 9.57 -14.39 26.03
CA LYS A 91 8.32 -14.61 25.31
C LYS A 91 7.27 -13.56 25.72
N PRO A 92 6.86 -12.63 24.83
CA PRO A 92 5.76 -11.74 25.15
C PRO A 92 4.47 -12.55 25.35
N ALA A 93 3.57 -12.07 26.21
CA ALA A 93 2.24 -12.66 26.32
C ALA A 93 1.53 -12.59 24.96
N LEU A 94 0.95 -13.71 24.50
CA LEU A 94 0.32 -13.83 23.18
C LEU A 94 -0.78 -12.76 22.96
N SER A 95 -1.46 -12.34 24.03
CA SER A 95 -2.42 -11.23 24.02
C SER A 95 -1.80 -9.86 23.71
N ARG A 96 -0.56 -9.59 24.16
CA ARG A 96 0.18 -8.37 23.78
C ARG A 96 0.66 -8.45 22.33
N MET A 97 1.17 -9.60 21.87
CA MET A 97 1.49 -9.81 20.45
C MET A 97 0.26 -9.50 19.59
N ALA A 98 -0.86 -10.20 19.83
CA ALA A 98 -2.09 -10.06 19.06
C ALA A 98 -2.64 -8.62 19.07
N ARG A 99 -2.50 -7.90 20.19
CA ARG A 99 -2.83 -6.47 20.28
C ARG A 99 -1.91 -5.61 19.40
N VAL A 100 -0.59 -5.69 19.56
CA VAL A 100 0.37 -4.91 18.75
C VAL A 100 0.22 -5.22 17.27
N LEU A 101 -0.02 -6.50 16.94
CA LEU A 101 -0.29 -7.01 15.60
C LEU A 101 -1.55 -6.39 15.00
N GLY A 102 -2.73 -6.68 15.56
CA GLY A 102 -4.00 -6.21 15.01
C GLY A 102 -4.13 -4.69 14.99
N THR A 103 -3.59 -3.99 15.99
CA THR A 103 -3.60 -2.52 16.03
C THR A 103 -2.65 -1.89 15.01
N SER A 104 -1.51 -2.52 14.71
CA SER A 104 -0.63 -2.05 13.64
C SER A 104 -1.24 -2.31 12.26
N THR A 105 -1.91 -3.45 12.03
CA THR A 105 -2.69 -3.68 10.79
C THR A 105 -3.83 -2.66 10.63
N MET A 106 -4.60 -2.43 11.69
CA MET A 106 -5.73 -1.49 11.70
C MET A 106 -5.26 -0.04 11.48
N LEU A 107 -4.11 0.34 12.06
CA LEU A 107 -3.48 1.64 11.84
C LEU A 107 -3.00 1.80 10.39
N SER A 108 -2.29 0.81 9.84
CA SER A 108 -1.87 0.80 8.43
C SER A 108 -3.06 0.89 7.48
N PHE A 109 -4.14 0.17 7.74
CA PHE A 109 -5.35 0.24 6.92
C PHE A 109 -6.06 1.60 7.03
N GLY A 110 -6.11 2.21 8.22
CA GLY A 110 -6.63 3.57 8.38
C GLY A 110 -5.83 4.62 7.61
N LEU A 111 -4.49 4.53 7.67
CA LEU A 111 -3.59 5.40 6.89
C LEU A 111 -3.65 5.12 5.39
N GLY A 112 -3.86 3.86 4.98
CA GLY A 112 -4.07 3.46 3.59
C GLY A 112 -5.37 4.01 2.99
N MET A 113 -6.46 3.95 3.75
CA MET A 113 -7.74 4.58 3.38
C MET A 113 -7.63 6.11 3.26
N LEU A 114 -6.94 6.75 4.20
CA LEU A 114 -6.69 8.19 4.17
C LEU A 114 -5.83 8.58 2.96
N SER A 115 -4.67 7.94 2.77
CA SER A 115 -3.72 8.28 1.70
C SER A 115 -4.23 7.92 0.31
N GLY A 116 -4.71 6.69 0.11
CA GLY A 116 -5.25 6.23 -1.17
C GLY A 116 -6.54 6.95 -1.54
N GLY A 117 -7.37 7.31 -0.54
CA GLY A 117 -8.54 8.14 -0.75
C GLY A 117 -8.20 9.55 -1.23
N MET A 118 -7.14 10.18 -0.70
CA MET A 118 -6.68 11.49 -1.21
C MET A 118 -6.11 11.39 -2.63
N GLN A 119 -5.38 10.32 -2.94
CA GLN A 119 -4.77 10.11 -4.27
C GLN A 119 -5.83 9.91 -5.36
N HIS A 120 -6.83 9.06 -5.10
CA HIS A 120 -7.92 8.77 -6.04
C HIS A 120 -9.16 9.66 -5.83
N PHE A 121 -9.03 10.84 -5.20
CA PHE A 121 -10.19 11.71 -4.98
C PHE A 121 -10.72 12.30 -6.28
N ALA A 122 -9.85 12.59 -7.27
CA ALA A 122 -10.27 13.04 -8.59
C ALA A 122 -10.99 11.93 -9.38
N ASP A 123 -10.49 10.68 -9.30
CA ASP A 123 -11.03 9.55 -10.06
C ASP A 123 -12.38 9.05 -9.53
N LEU A 124 -12.54 9.02 -8.20
CA LEU A 124 -13.68 8.39 -7.51
C LEU A 124 -14.19 9.26 -6.33
N PRO A 125 -14.56 10.53 -6.56
CA PRO A 125 -14.80 11.51 -5.50
C PRO A 125 -15.83 11.07 -4.45
N ASP A 126 -16.98 10.53 -4.85
CA ASP A 126 -18.01 10.06 -3.91
C ASP A 126 -17.55 8.92 -3.00
N ARG A 127 -16.70 8.02 -3.50
CA ARG A 127 -16.12 6.93 -2.70
C ARG A 127 -15.06 7.46 -1.75
N CYS A 128 -14.18 8.32 -2.25
CA CYS A 128 -13.07 8.88 -1.49
C CYS A 128 -13.54 9.87 -0.41
N ALA A 129 -14.66 10.57 -0.63
CA ALA A 129 -15.34 11.39 0.38
C ALA A 129 -15.83 10.59 1.60
N VAL A 130 -16.08 9.28 1.45
CA VAL A 130 -16.38 8.37 2.58
C VAL A 130 -15.08 7.74 3.13
N LEU A 131 -14.16 7.36 2.25
CA LEU A 131 -12.95 6.62 2.59
C LEU A 131 -11.95 7.45 3.43
N ILE A 132 -11.77 8.73 3.10
CA ILE A 132 -10.83 9.63 3.81
C ILE A 132 -11.25 9.81 5.29
N PRO A 133 -12.50 10.22 5.62
CA PRO A 133 -12.96 10.30 7.02
C PRO A 133 -12.89 8.96 7.76
N LEU A 134 -13.20 7.84 7.09
CA LEU A 134 -13.10 6.51 7.69
C LEU A 134 -11.65 6.15 8.03
N GLY A 135 -10.69 6.54 7.20
CA GLY A 135 -9.26 6.41 7.48
C GLY A 135 -8.80 7.17 8.72
N ILE A 136 -9.30 8.41 8.90
CA ILE A 136 -9.04 9.24 10.10
C ILE A 136 -9.57 8.55 11.36
N VAL A 137 -10.83 8.09 11.35
CA VAL A 137 -11.43 7.41 12.52
C VAL A 137 -10.71 6.10 12.84
N LEU A 138 -10.44 5.27 11.83
CA LEU A 138 -9.85 3.95 12.04
C LEU A 138 -8.40 4.07 12.57
N SER A 139 -7.61 4.98 12.01
CA SER A 139 -6.22 5.22 12.48
C SER A 139 -6.18 5.77 13.90
N PHE A 140 -7.10 6.68 14.27
CA PHE A 140 -7.22 7.18 15.65
C PHE A 140 -7.58 6.08 16.66
N VAL A 141 -8.59 5.24 16.35
CA VAL A 141 -8.98 4.13 17.23
C VAL A 141 -7.86 3.08 17.33
N ALA A 142 -7.18 2.78 16.21
CA ALA A 142 -6.04 1.86 16.19
C ALA A 142 -4.87 2.35 17.07
N TYR A 143 -4.56 3.65 17.01
CA TYR A 143 -3.55 4.27 17.87
C TYR A 143 -3.91 4.11 19.36
N PHE A 144 -5.15 4.42 19.76
CA PHE A 144 -5.57 4.26 21.15
C PHE A 144 -5.64 2.80 21.63
N LEU A 145 -5.93 1.83 20.75
CA LEU A 145 -5.90 0.40 21.08
C LEU A 145 -4.47 -0.16 21.24
N LYS A 146 -3.48 0.43 20.56
CA LYS A 146 -2.06 0.03 20.62
C LYS A 146 -1.41 0.41 21.95
N GLU A 147 -1.91 1.47 22.58
CA GLU A 147 -1.34 2.10 23.76
C GLU A 147 -1.79 1.41 25.07
N ASP A 148 -1.13 0.29 25.42
CA ASP A 148 -1.40 -0.63 26.55
C ASP A 148 -1.82 0.00 27.90
N LYS A 149 -1.47 1.27 28.14
CA LYS A 149 -1.70 2.01 29.41
C LYS A 149 -2.84 3.05 29.32
N THR A 150 -3.42 3.28 28.14
CA THR A 150 -4.42 4.33 27.93
C THR A 150 -5.83 3.79 28.10
N PRO A 151 -6.66 4.35 29.01
CA PRO A 151 -8.03 3.88 29.18
C PRO A 151 -8.88 4.21 27.95
N TRP A 152 -9.63 3.23 27.43
CA TRP A 152 -10.53 3.36 26.27
C TRP A 152 -11.46 4.59 26.36
N ARG A 153 -11.90 4.97 27.57
CA ARG A 153 -12.68 6.19 27.84
C ARG A 153 -12.05 7.48 27.29
N ARG A 154 -10.73 7.53 27.09
CA ARG A 154 -10.00 8.69 26.55
C ARG A 154 -10.30 8.97 25.06
N ILE A 155 -10.83 7.97 24.33
CA ILE A 155 -11.41 8.14 22.98
C ILE A 155 -12.65 9.04 23.01
N PHE A 156 -13.31 9.22 24.15
CA PHE A 156 -14.44 10.15 24.35
C PHE A 156 -14.02 11.45 25.07
N GLY A 157 -12.71 11.70 25.22
CA GLY A 157 -12.18 12.95 25.76
C GLY A 157 -12.03 14.04 24.68
N LEU A 158 -11.45 15.19 25.06
CA LEU A 158 -11.28 16.35 24.18
C LEU A 158 -10.56 16.03 22.85
N MET A 159 -9.58 15.12 22.85
CA MET A 159 -8.90 14.66 21.63
C MET A 159 -9.86 13.88 20.70
N GLY A 160 -10.73 13.06 21.26
CA GLY A 160 -11.75 12.34 20.50
C GLY A 160 -12.83 13.24 19.93
N LEU A 161 -13.25 14.26 20.70
CA LEU A 161 -14.15 15.31 20.21
C LEU A 161 -13.50 16.12 19.07
N ALA A 162 -12.21 16.48 19.20
CA ALA A 162 -11.47 17.17 18.16
C ALA A 162 -11.35 16.32 16.88
N VAL A 163 -11.04 15.03 17.00
CA VAL A 163 -11.01 14.10 15.85
C VAL A 163 -12.40 13.92 15.24
N LEU A 164 -13.46 13.79 16.05
CA LEU A 164 -14.84 13.70 15.56
C LEU A 164 -15.24 14.96 14.77
N VAL A 165 -14.89 16.15 15.26
CA VAL A 165 -15.11 17.42 14.55
C VAL A 165 -14.32 17.48 13.24
N VAL A 166 -13.04 17.09 13.24
CA VAL A 166 -12.22 17.03 12.02
C VAL A 166 -12.82 16.03 11.01
N THR A 167 -13.14 14.80 11.43
CA THR A 167 -13.81 13.79 10.60
C THR A 167 -15.12 14.31 10.01
N ALA A 168 -15.96 14.99 10.80
CA ALA A 168 -17.23 15.53 10.34
C ALA A 168 -17.05 16.68 9.33
N LEU A 169 -16.11 17.60 9.59
CA LEU A 169 -15.78 18.69 8.66
C LEU A 169 -15.17 18.16 7.36
N THR A 170 -14.26 17.18 7.43
CA THR A 170 -13.69 16.52 6.25
C THR A 170 -14.77 15.77 5.46
N PHE A 171 -15.67 15.03 6.12
CA PHE A 171 -16.78 14.35 5.43
C PHE A 171 -17.72 15.35 4.73
N ALA A 172 -18.14 16.40 5.42
CA ALA A 172 -19.04 17.42 4.87
C ALA A 172 -18.38 18.20 3.72
N GLY A 173 -17.13 18.63 3.88
CA GLY A 173 -16.37 19.36 2.85
C GLY A 173 -16.13 18.51 1.60
N LEU A 174 -15.68 17.25 1.77
CA LEU A 174 -15.47 16.35 0.63
C LEU A 174 -16.78 15.97 -0.05
N ARG A 175 -17.89 15.80 0.69
CA ARG A 175 -19.22 15.58 0.08
C ARG A 175 -19.78 16.80 -0.64
N HIS A 176 -19.38 18.02 -0.27
CA HIS A 176 -19.75 19.23 -1.00
C HIS A 176 -18.93 19.40 -2.29
N ILE A 177 -17.65 19.02 -2.28
CA ILE A 177 -16.74 19.11 -3.43
C ILE A 177 -16.90 17.94 -4.41
N ALA A 178 -17.27 16.74 -3.93
CA ALA A 178 -17.34 15.53 -4.75
C ALA A 178 -18.17 15.66 -6.05
N PRO A 179 -19.37 16.28 -6.07
CA PRO A 179 -20.12 16.49 -7.32
C PRO A 179 -19.37 17.35 -8.33
N THR A 180 -18.74 18.44 -7.88
CA THR A 180 -18.00 19.36 -8.78
C THR A 180 -16.76 18.75 -9.41
N MET A 181 -16.26 17.63 -8.89
CA MET A 181 -15.17 16.85 -9.48
C MET A 181 -15.69 15.76 -10.43
N ALA A 182 -16.86 15.18 -10.15
CA ALA A 182 -17.53 14.25 -11.05
C ALA A 182 -18.05 14.91 -12.34
N GLU A 183 -18.33 16.22 -12.29
CA GLU A 183 -18.73 17.05 -13.44
C GLU A 183 -17.56 17.49 -14.34
N VAL A 184 -16.37 16.88 -14.21
CA VAL A 184 -15.26 17.04 -15.16
C VAL A 184 -15.03 15.74 -15.96
N PRO A 185 -15.84 15.44 -17.00
CA PRO A 185 -15.52 14.40 -17.95
C PRO A 185 -14.18 14.68 -18.64
N GLY A 186 -13.34 13.66 -18.80
CA GLY A 186 -12.26 13.71 -19.79
C GLY A 186 -12.86 13.98 -21.17
N GLY A 187 -12.43 15.06 -21.84
CA GLY A 187 -13.03 15.52 -23.09
C GLY A 187 -12.94 14.47 -24.20
N GLY A 188 -14.09 13.90 -24.60
CA GLY A 188 -14.10 12.66 -25.37
C GLY A 188 -15.39 12.35 -26.14
N HIS A 189 -16.14 13.35 -26.61
CA HIS A 189 -17.26 13.15 -27.53
C HIS A 189 -17.24 14.18 -28.67
N SER A 190 -16.59 13.82 -29.78
CA SER A 190 -16.79 14.50 -31.06
C SER A 190 -17.73 13.67 -31.92
N HIS A 191 -18.88 14.22 -32.30
CA HIS A 191 -19.84 13.53 -33.15
C HIS A 191 -19.41 13.62 -34.61
N GLY A 192 -18.85 12.53 -35.13
CA GLY A 192 -18.71 12.34 -36.58
C GLY A 192 -20.08 12.08 -37.20
N ASP A 193 -20.57 13.05 -37.99
CA ASP A 193 -21.83 12.92 -38.72
C ASP A 193 -21.62 12.01 -39.94
N ALA A 194 -22.10 10.77 -39.83
CA ALA A 194 -21.99 9.74 -40.86
C ALA A 194 -23.38 9.47 -41.45
N VAL A 195 -23.71 10.23 -42.49
CA VAL A 195 -25.00 10.18 -43.19
C VAL A 195 -25.33 8.77 -43.68
N THR A 196 -26.57 8.34 -43.46
CA THR A 196 -27.10 7.08 -43.99
C THR A 196 -27.24 7.15 -45.51
N GLU A 197 -26.39 6.43 -46.24
CA GLU A 197 -26.64 6.01 -47.61
C GLU A 197 -26.92 4.50 -47.65
N LYS A 198 -27.97 4.11 -48.38
CA LYS A 198 -28.51 2.75 -48.42
C LYS A 198 -28.61 2.30 -49.87
N SER A 199 -27.84 1.28 -50.25
CA SER A 199 -27.97 0.60 -51.55
C SER A 199 -28.12 -0.91 -51.35
N ASP A 200 -29.02 -1.51 -52.13
CA ASP A 200 -29.43 -2.91 -52.08
C ASP A 200 -28.68 -3.78 -53.12
N GLY A 201 -28.90 -5.10 -53.11
CA GLY A 201 -28.34 -6.09 -54.09
C GLY A 201 -27.67 -7.28 -53.38
N GLU A 202 -28.38 -8.37 -53.06
CA GLU A 202 -28.80 -9.48 -53.95
C GLU A 202 -27.62 -10.31 -54.52
N GLY A 203 -27.46 -11.52 -53.97
CA GLY A 203 -26.27 -12.36 -54.15
C GLY A 203 -26.32 -13.42 -55.25
N HIS A 204 -25.40 -14.38 -55.11
CA HIS A 204 -25.48 -15.67 -55.78
C HIS A 204 -24.76 -16.79 -54.99
N GLU A 205 -25.16 -18.03 -55.28
CA GLU A 205 -24.54 -19.26 -54.79
C GLU A 205 -23.46 -19.79 -55.79
N GLY A 206 -22.63 -20.72 -55.33
CA GLY A 206 -21.55 -21.36 -56.11
C GLY A 206 -20.26 -21.47 -55.29
N ASP A 207 -19.89 -22.56 -54.60
CA ASP A 207 -19.91 -24.02 -54.86
C ASP A 207 -18.55 -24.58 -55.36
N GLN A 208 -18.10 -25.65 -54.70
CA GLN A 208 -17.00 -26.60 -55.02
C GLN A 208 -15.54 -26.12 -55.25
N GLY A 209 -14.59 -27.06 -55.02
CA GLY A 209 -13.17 -27.00 -55.45
C GLY A 209 -12.18 -26.40 -54.43
N SER A 210 -11.61 -27.11 -53.44
CA SER A 210 -10.75 -28.30 -53.50
C SER A 210 -9.44 -28.16 -54.31
N GLY A 211 -8.35 -27.71 -53.66
CA GLY A 211 -7.05 -28.38 -53.78
C GLY A 211 -5.79 -27.57 -54.15
N THR A 212 -4.77 -27.71 -53.29
CA THR A 212 -3.36 -27.96 -53.67
C THR A 212 -2.41 -26.78 -54.01
N ALA A 213 -1.54 -26.49 -53.03
CA ALA A 213 -0.11 -26.14 -53.12
C ALA A 213 0.40 -24.75 -53.60
N ASP A 214 1.38 -24.26 -52.82
CA ASP A 214 2.54 -23.41 -53.16
C ASP A 214 3.25 -23.80 -54.49
N PRO A 215 4.07 -22.93 -55.15
CA PRO A 215 5.06 -22.07 -54.46
C PRO A 215 5.41 -20.66 -55.02
N THR A 216 6.03 -19.87 -54.14
CA THR A 216 7.17 -18.94 -54.35
C THR A 216 7.54 -18.47 -55.78
N SER A 217 7.51 -17.15 -56.02
CA SER A 217 8.51 -16.43 -56.83
C SER A 217 8.47 -14.90 -56.60
N GLU A 218 9.63 -14.30 -56.31
CA GLU A 218 9.92 -12.87 -56.49
C GLU A 218 10.82 -12.73 -57.75
N PRO A 219 10.76 -11.64 -58.54
CA PRO A 219 11.56 -10.45 -58.17
C PRO A 219 11.02 -9.06 -58.62
N SER A 220 11.66 -8.03 -58.06
CA SER A 220 11.59 -6.57 -58.35
C SER A 220 12.19 -6.14 -59.73
N PRO A 221 12.34 -4.83 -60.14
CA PRO A 221 11.78 -3.50 -59.73
C PRO A 221 11.30 -2.62 -60.98
N PRO A 222 11.64 -1.31 -61.18
CA PRO A 222 10.97 -0.09 -60.64
C PRO A 222 10.58 1.03 -61.66
N THR A 223 9.86 2.06 -61.20
CA THR A 223 9.90 3.49 -61.64
C THR A 223 9.37 4.34 -60.46
N LYS A 224 9.99 5.44 -59.95
CA LYS A 224 10.40 6.76 -60.51
C LYS A 224 9.24 7.49 -61.21
N ASP A 225 8.96 8.79 -61.05
CA ASP A 225 9.59 9.98 -60.41
C ASP A 225 8.49 11.08 -60.21
N THR A 226 8.56 12.17 -59.40
CA THR A 226 9.38 12.58 -58.24
C THR A 226 8.82 13.90 -57.62
N HIS A 227 8.80 14.05 -56.27
CA HIS A 227 8.62 15.29 -55.46
C HIS A 227 7.27 16.09 -55.49
N PRO A 228 7.05 17.10 -54.60
CA PRO A 228 7.78 17.50 -53.37
C PRO A 228 6.94 17.54 -52.08
N SER A 229 7.60 17.76 -50.93
CA SER A 229 6.99 18.17 -49.64
C SER A 229 7.18 19.67 -49.40
N GLU A 230 6.29 20.30 -48.64
CA GLU A 230 6.50 21.63 -48.04
C GLU A 230 6.52 21.54 -46.50
N GLU A 231 7.35 22.37 -45.86
CA GLU A 231 7.36 22.61 -44.41
C GLU A 231 7.20 24.13 -44.14
N PRO A 232 6.81 24.55 -42.93
CA PRO A 232 6.14 25.84 -42.73
C PRO A 232 7.08 27.04 -42.54
N GLY A 233 6.57 28.22 -42.86
CA GLY A 233 7.12 29.49 -42.41
C GLY A 233 6.13 30.64 -42.62
N HIS A 234 5.73 31.31 -41.54
CA HIS A 234 5.02 32.59 -41.63
C HIS A 234 5.18 33.41 -40.33
N GLU A 235 5.95 34.48 -40.41
CA GLU A 235 5.96 35.60 -39.45
C GLU A 235 5.84 36.92 -40.24
N ASP A 236 5.68 38.02 -39.49
CA ASP A 236 5.76 39.44 -39.89
C ASP A 236 4.91 39.99 -41.05
N GLY A 237 4.10 41.02 -40.71
CA GLY A 237 4.35 42.32 -41.34
C GLY A 237 3.17 43.18 -41.78
N HIS A 238 2.85 44.19 -40.95
CA HIS A 238 2.37 45.55 -41.33
C HIS A 238 0.96 45.81 -41.90
N ASN A 239 0.29 46.73 -41.19
CA ASN A 239 -0.44 47.92 -41.68
C ASN A 239 -1.28 47.83 -42.98
N HIS A 240 -2.59 48.08 -42.85
CA HIS A 240 -3.07 49.48 -42.87
C HIS A 240 -4.46 49.66 -42.23
#